data_AF-A0AAU6WR49-F1
#
_entry.id   AF-A0AAU6WR49-F1
#
_cell.length_a   1.000
_cell.length_b   1.000
_cell.length_c   1.000
_cell.angle_alpha   90.00
_cell.angle_beta   90.00
_cell.angle_gamma   90.00
#
_symmetry.space_group_name_H-M   'P 1'
#
loop_
_entity.id
_entity.type
_entity.pdbx_description
1 polymer ?
#
loop_
_entity_poly.entity_id
_entity_poly.type
_entity_poly.pdbx_seq_one_letter_code
_entity_poly.pdbx_strand_id
1 'polypeptide(L)'
;MDSTGNIDKMTTLSQVMAKLAQKGVHREFRMNENCEMKFENSEKIYQPHELTIVKTYRFEGPSAPDDNAVLYVVKDDAGNMGMIIDSYGAESNYPGEDFDKFLRAVPILESHEFDFE
;
A
#
# COMPACT_ATOMS: atom_id res chain seq x y z
N MET A 1 23.28 -19.92 -10.56
CA MET A 1 24.08 -19.23 -9.53
C MET A 1 23.30 -18.01 -9.14
N ASP A 2 22.42 -18.30 -8.20
CA ASP A 2 21.39 -17.47 -7.61
C ASP A 2 22.12 -16.34 -6.90
N SER A 3 22.06 -15.15 -7.49
CA SER A 3 22.67 -13.97 -6.92
C SER A 3 21.82 -13.56 -5.72
N THR A 4 22.17 -14.10 -4.55
CA THR A 4 21.77 -13.58 -3.25
C THR A 4 22.28 -12.14 -3.17
N GLY A 5 21.45 -11.21 -3.62
CA GLY A 5 21.74 -9.79 -3.68
C GLY A 5 21.83 -9.21 -2.27
N ASN A 6 22.95 -8.55 -1.99
CA ASN A 6 23.25 -7.73 -0.82
C ASN A 6 22.01 -7.09 -0.17
N ILE A 7 21.76 -7.48 1.08
CA ILE A 7 20.87 -6.79 2.01
C ILE A 7 21.68 -5.59 2.56
N ASP A 8 21.79 -4.52 1.78
CA ASP A 8 22.35 -3.25 2.25
C ASP A 8 21.32 -2.12 2.06
N LYS A 9 20.64 -1.81 3.16
CA LYS A 9 20.11 -0.49 3.57
C LYS A 9 19.52 0.45 2.50
N MET A 10 18.70 -0.04 1.58
CA MET A 10 17.67 0.76 0.89
C MET A 10 16.49 -0.16 0.60
N THR A 11 15.54 -0.26 1.53
CA THR A 11 14.33 -1.06 1.29
C THR A 11 13.48 -0.32 0.25
N THR A 12 13.66 -0.67 -1.03
CA THR A 12 12.89 -0.09 -2.14
C THR A 12 11.46 -0.62 -2.14
N LEU A 13 10.55 0.08 -2.83
CA LEU A 13 9.15 -0.33 -3.01
C LEU A 13 9.06 -1.80 -3.45
N SER A 14 9.87 -2.17 -4.45
CA SER A 14 9.93 -3.54 -4.98
C SER A 14 10.32 -4.57 -3.92
N GLN A 15 11.22 -4.24 -2.99
CA GLN A 15 11.61 -5.15 -1.90
C GLN A 15 10.48 -5.33 -0.88
N VAL A 16 9.81 -4.24 -0.47
CA VAL A 16 8.67 -4.34 0.45
C VAL A 16 7.53 -5.12 -0.20
N MET A 17 7.22 -4.87 -1.48
CA MET A 17 6.25 -5.66 -2.24
C MET A 17 6.62 -7.15 -2.26
N ALA A 18 7.90 -7.49 -2.48
CA ALA A 18 8.34 -8.88 -2.45
C ALA A 18 8.21 -9.52 -1.05
N LYS A 19 8.48 -8.78 0.03
CA LYS A 19 8.26 -9.24 1.41
C LYS A 19 6.77 -9.42 1.73
N LEU A 20 5.95 -8.48 1.29
CA LEU A 20 4.48 -8.53 1.42
C LEU A 20 3.90 -9.72 0.65
N ALA A 21 4.36 -9.97 -0.58
CA ALA A 21 4.00 -11.15 -1.35
C ALA A 21 4.36 -12.44 -0.60
N GLN A 22 5.53 -12.53 0.04
CA GLN A 22 5.88 -13.70 0.86
C GLN A 22 4.98 -13.89 2.08
N LYS A 23 4.37 -12.81 2.60
CA LYS A 23 3.38 -12.84 3.67
C LYS A 23 1.96 -13.19 3.19
N GLY A 24 1.75 -13.37 1.88
CA GLY A 24 0.45 -13.62 1.26
C GLY A 24 -0.29 -12.36 0.80
N VAL A 25 0.36 -11.18 0.91
CA VAL A 25 -0.16 -9.90 0.43
C VAL A 25 0.23 -9.72 -1.04
N HIS A 26 -0.54 -10.33 -1.94
CA HIS A 26 -0.28 -10.29 -3.38
C HIS A 26 -1.10 -9.23 -4.12
N ARG A 27 -2.07 -8.64 -3.44
CA ARG A 27 -3.12 -7.84 -4.06
C ARG A 27 -3.08 -6.43 -3.53
N GLU A 28 -3.40 -5.52 -4.41
CA GLU A 28 -3.49 -4.11 -4.09
C GLU A 28 -4.93 -3.61 -4.01
N PHE A 29 -5.13 -2.57 -3.22
CA PHE A 29 -6.38 -1.85 -3.12
C PHE A 29 -6.26 -0.56 -3.92
N ARG A 30 -7.15 -0.39 -4.91
CA ARG A 30 -7.22 0.79 -5.76
C ARG A 30 -8.60 1.41 -5.66
N MET A 31 -8.63 2.73 -5.62
CA MET A 31 -9.88 3.47 -5.74
C MET A 31 -10.30 3.53 -7.21
N ASN A 32 -11.59 3.42 -7.49
CA ASN A 32 -12.12 3.66 -8.83
C ASN A 32 -12.55 5.14 -8.98
N GLU A 33 -12.90 5.54 -10.20
CA GLU A 33 -13.44 6.88 -10.52
C GLU A 33 -14.69 7.26 -9.70
N ASN A 34 -15.41 6.27 -9.17
CA ASN A 34 -16.57 6.45 -8.30
C ASN A 34 -16.22 6.66 -6.82
N CYS A 35 -14.94 6.84 -6.48
CA CYS A 35 -14.49 6.98 -5.10
C CYS A 35 -14.73 5.70 -4.26
N GLU A 36 -14.73 4.55 -4.92
CA GLU A 36 -14.95 3.24 -4.30
C GLU A 36 -13.62 2.48 -4.21
N MET A 37 -13.23 2.09 -3.00
CA MET A 37 -12.05 1.26 -2.79
C MET A 37 -12.36 -0.17 -3.22
N LYS A 38 -11.61 -0.71 -4.18
CA LYS A 38 -11.75 -2.08 -4.66
C LYS A 38 -10.44 -2.82 -4.53
N PHE A 39 -10.56 -4.09 -4.19
CA PHE A 39 -9.42 -4.99 -4.17
C PHE A 39 -9.13 -5.48 -5.59
N GLU A 40 -7.86 -5.63 -5.93
CA GLU A 40 -7.45 -6.06 -7.25
C GLU A 40 -8.11 -7.41 -7.61
N ASN A 41 -8.68 -7.48 -8.82
CA ASN A 41 -9.48 -8.61 -9.30
C ASN A 41 -10.72 -8.94 -8.44
N SER A 42 -11.25 -7.97 -7.70
CA SER A 42 -12.48 -8.12 -6.93
C SER A 42 -13.50 -7.05 -7.31
N GLU A 43 -14.76 -7.46 -7.43
CA GLU A 43 -15.90 -6.54 -7.56
C GLU A 43 -16.39 -6.05 -6.19
N LYS A 44 -15.83 -6.58 -5.09
CA LYS A 44 -16.17 -6.13 -3.73
C LYS A 44 -15.67 -4.70 -3.53
N ILE A 45 -16.60 -3.83 -3.14
CA ILE A 45 -16.31 -2.49 -2.67
C ILE A 45 -16.06 -2.58 -1.17
N TYR A 46 -14.90 -2.09 -0.74
CA TYR A 46 -14.52 -2.06 0.67
C TYR A 46 -14.83 -0.70 1.24
N GLN A 47 -15.50 -0.71 2.38
CA GLN A 47 -15.74 0.51 3.14
C GLN A 47 -14.54 0.81 4.06
N PRO A 48 -14.33 2.08 4.45
CA PRO A 48 -13.18 2.42 5.29
C PRO A 48 -13.22 1.73 6.66
N HIS A 49 -14.41 1.42 7.17
CA HIS A 49 -14.60 0.70 8.43
C HIS A 49 -14.37 -0.82 8.32
N GLU A 50 -14.36 -1.39 7.11
CA GLU A 50 -14.00 -2.79 6.88
C GLU A 50 -12.48 -2.97 6.77
N LEU A 51 -11.76 -1.89 6.51
CA LEU A 51 -10.31 -1.90 6.38
C LEU A 51 -9.65 -1.37 7.65
N THR A 52 -8.41 -1.76 7.87
CA THR A 52 -7.57 -1.26 8.95
C THR A 52 -6.15 -1.13 8.43
N ILE A 53 -5.60 0.08 8.50
CA ILE A 53 -4.19 0.32 8.11
C ILE A 53 -3.31 -0.25 9.21
N VAL A 54 -2.51 -1.25 8.88
CA VAL A 54 -1.61 -1.92 9.82
C VAL A 54 -0.15 -1.47 9.70
N LYS A 55 0.24 -0.88 8.57
CA LYS A 55 1.58 -0.33 8.38
C LYS A 55 1.59 0.69 7.25
N THR A 56 2.50 1.66 7.33
CA THR A 56 2.75 2.61 6.25
C THR A 56 4.23 2.63 5.93
N TYR A 57 4.56 2.61 4.64
CA TYR A 57 5.91 2.74 4.12
C TYR A 57 5.96 3.91 3.17
N ARG A 58 6.92 4.80 3.38
CA ARG A 58 7.19 5.90 2.46
C ARG A 58 8.44 5.56 1.68
N PHE A 59 8.34 5.59 0.36
CA PHE A 59 9.45 5.40 -0.55
C PHE A 59 9.73 6.71 -1.26
N GLU A 60 11.00 7.11 -1.20
CA GLU A 60 11.54 8.19 -2.00
C GLU A 60 12.25 7.54 -3.19
N GLY A 61 11.72 7.76 -4.40
CA GLY A 61 12.25 7.16 -5.61
C GLY A 61 13.69 7.64 -5.89
N PRO A 62 14.59 6.74 -6.33
CA PRO A 62 15.98 7.11 -6.61
C PRO A 62 16.14 7.97 -7.88
N SER A 63 15.09 8.09 -8.70
CA SER A 63 15.17 8.61 -10.07
C SER A 63 14.68 10.06 -10.21
N ALA A 64 13.80 10.54 -9.34
CA ALA A 64 13.33 11.93 -9.34
C ALA A 64 12.75 12.31 -7.97
N PRO A 65 12.89 13.59 -7.54
CA PRO A 65 12.22 14.11 -6.34
C PRO A 65 10.68 14.10 -6.43
N ASP A 66 10.14 13.77 -7.60
CA ASP A 66 8.70 13.67 -7.90
C ASP A 66 8.19 12.21 -7.84
N ASP A 67 9.09 11.22 -7.77
CA ASP A 67 8.75 9.79 -7.71
C ASP A 67 8.58 9.35 -6.25
N ASN A 68 7.68 10.01 -5.52
CA ASN A 68 7.36 9.65 -4.14
C ASN A 68 6.18 8.69 -4.14
N ALA A 69 6.34 7.55 -3.49
CA ALA A 69 5.27 6.58 -3.34
C ALA A 69 5.06 6.25 -1.86
N VAL A 70 3.81 6.14 -1.45
CA VAL A 70 3.44 5.69 -0.11
C VAL A 70 2.69 4.38 -0.24
N LEU A 71 3.15 3.34 0.45
CA LEU A 71 2.48 2.05 0.53
C LEU A 71 1.83 1.91 1.90
N TYR A 72 0.51 1.77 1.94
CA TYR A 72 -0.26 1.46 3.13
C TYR A 72 -0.64 -0.01 3.12
N VAL A 73 -0.16 -0.78 4.09
CA VAL A 73 -0.64 -2.14 4.30
C VAL A 73 -1.96 -2.06 5.02
N VAL A 74 -2.98 -2.64 4.42
CA VAL A 74 -4.33 -2.68 4.96
C VAL A 74 -4.78 -4.11 5.17
N LYS A 75 -5.58 -4.30 6.20
CA LYS A 75 -6.19 -5.56 6.55
C LYS A 75 -7.70 -5.40 6.59
N ASP A 76 -8.43 -6.34 6.01
CA ASP A 76 -9.88 -6.45 6.08
C ASP A 76 -10.31 -7.22 7.34
N ASP A 77 -11.56 -7.02 7.78
CA ASP A 77 -12.14 -7.70 8.94
C ASP A 77 -12.05 -9.24 8.86
N ALA A 78 -12.16 -9.83 7.66
CA ALA A 78 -12.01 -11.27 7.46
C ALA A 78 -10.54 -11.75 7.51
N GLY A 79 -9.58 -10.86 7.74
CA GLY A 79 -8.16 -11.17 7.82
C GLY A 79 -7.42 -11.13 6.50
N ASN A 80 -8.10 -10.74 5.41
CA ASN A 80 -7.43 -10.54 4.12
C ASN A 80 -6.49 -9.35 4.21
N MET A 81 -5.28 -9.50 3.69
CA MET A 81 -4.29 -8.43 3.67
C MET A 81 -4.11 -7.92 2.25
N GLY A 82 -4.01 -6.61 2.11
CA GLY A 82 -3.68 -5.95 0.86
C GLY A 82 -2.81 -4.74 1.09
N MET A 83 -2.42 -4.10 0.00
CA MET A 83 -1.60 -2.90 0.02
C MET A 83 -2.22 -1.81 -0.85
N ILE A 84 -2.25 -0.59 -0.37
CA ILE A 84 -2.61 0.59 -1.16
C ILE A 84 -1.30 1.26 -1.53
N ILE A 85 -1.05 1.48 -2.82
CA ILE A 85 0.13 2.18 -3.29
C ILE A 85 -0.32 3.52 -3.85
N ASP A 86 0.21 4.57 -3.27
CA ASP A 86 -0.15 5.93 -3.51
C ASP A 86 1.07 6.67 -4.05
N SER A 87 1.16 6.70 -5.38
CA SER A 87 2.22 7.39 -6.10
C SER A 87 1.84 8.87 -6.25
N TYR A 88 2.25 9.71 -5.30
CA TYR A 88 2.04 11.16 -5.41
C TYR A 88 3.20 11.79 -6.18
N GLY A 89 2.95 12.07 -7.47
CA GLY A 89 3.77 12.91 -8.35
C GLY A 89 2.90 13.97 -9.06
N ALA A 90 3.46 14.66 -10.06
CA ALA A 90 2.82 15.72 -10.83
C ALA A 90 1.50 15.31 -11.53
N GLU A 91 1.31 14.00 -11.74
CA GLU A 91 0.05 13.40 -12.16
C GLU A 91 -0.53 12.58 -11.01
N SER A 92 -1.21 13.23 -10.06
CA SER A 92 -2.00 12.54 -9.05
C SER A 92 -3.02 11.63 -9.76
N ASN A 93 -2.77 10.32 -9.75
CA ASN A 93 -3.63 9.33 -10.39
C ASN A 93 -5.00 9.19 -9.66
N TYR A 94 -5.16 9.87 -8.53
CA TYR A 94 -6.39 9.97 -7.77
C TYR A 94 -6.79 11.44 -7.61
N PRO A 95 -8.02 11.85 -7.96
CA PRO A 95 -8.54 13.17 -7.62
C PRO A 95 -8.58 13.29 -6.08
N GLY A 96 -7.62 14.05 -5.55
CA GLY A 96 -7.06 13.95 -4.19
C GLY A 96 -7.93 14.42 -3.02
N GLU A 97 -9.26 14.39 -3.12
CA GLU A 97 -10.13 14.68 -1.96
C GLU A 97 -10.79 13.43 -1.39
N ASP A 98 -11.33 12.55 -2.23
CA ASP A 98 -12.09 11.40 -1.75
C ASP A 98 -11.17 10.30 -1.23
N PHE A 99 -10.01 10.10 -1.85
CA PHE A 99 -9.01 9.15 -1.38
C PHE A 99 -8.43 9.55 -0.01
N ASP A 100 -8.11 10.83 0.18
CA ASP A 100 -7.66 11.35 1.48
C ASP A 100 -8.76 11.22 2.54
N LYS A 101 -10.03 11.55 2.20
CA LYS A 101 -11.17 11.33 3.11
C LYS A 101 -11.34 9.87 3.47
N PHE A 102 -11.22 8.97 2.50
CA PHE A 102 -11.31 7.53 2.72
C PHE A 102 -10.21 7.07 3.67
N LEU A 103 -8.94 7.35 3.34
CA LEU A 103 -7.80 6.98 4.19
C LEU A 103 -7.94 7.52 5.62
N ARG A 104 -8.39 8.76 5.79
CA ARG A 104 -8.63 9.34 7.12
C ARG A 104 -9.78 8.68 7.88
N ALA A 105 -10.74 8.10 7.18
CA ALA A 105 -11.82 7.34 7.78
C ALA A 105 -11.42 5.89 8.13
N VAL A 106 -10.35 5.36 7.51
CA VAL A 106 -9.84 4.03 7.84
C VAL A 106 -9.16 4.05 9.21
N PRO A 107 -9.53 3.16 10.15
CA PRO A 107 -8.81 3.04 11.41
C PRO A 107 -7.37 2.60 11.17
N ILE A 108 -6.44 3.30 11.84
CA ILE A 108 -5.01 2.98 11.80
C ILE A 108 -4.67 2.20 13.06
N LEU A 109 -4.23 0.96 12.89
CA LEU A 109 -3.78 0.06 13.95
C LEU A 109 -2.40 -0.46 13.58
N GLU A 110 -1.39 0.38 13.77
CA GLU A 110 0.00 0.03 13.45
C GLU A 110 0.41 -1.25 14.19
N SER A 111 0.87 -2.22 13.40
CA SER A 111 1.37 -3.50 13.90
C SER A 111 2.85 -3.64 13.59
N HIS A 112 3.63 -4.03 14.59
CA HIS A 112 5.05 -4.33 14.45
C HIS A 112 5.30 -5.63 13.65
N GLU A 113 4.27 -6.39 13.30
CA GLU A 113 4.40 -7.63 12.50
C GLU A 113 4.91 -7.38 11.07
N PHE A 114 4.71 -6.16 10.58
CA PHE A 114 5.20 -5.65 9.30
C PHE A 114 6.33 -4.64 9.52
N ASP A 115 7.07 -4.73 10.62
CA ASP A 115 8.29 -3.97 10.76
C ASP A 115 9.42 -4.75 10.08
N PHE A 116 9.80 -4.30 8.87
CA PHE A 116 10.90 -4.87 8.11
C PHE A 116 12.19 -4.06 8.36
N GLU A 117 12.50 -3.78 9.62
CA GLU A 117 13.76 -3.13 10.05
C GLU A 117 14.89 -4.14 10.23
#